data_AF-A0A7U8C5N7-F1
#
_entry.id   AF-A0A7U8C5N7-F1
#
_cell.length_a   1.000
_cell.length_b   1.000
_cell.length_c   1.000
_cell.angle_alpha   90.00
_cell.angle_beta   90.00
_cell.angle_gamma   90.00
#
_symmetry.space_group_name_H-M   'P 1'
#
loop_
_entity.id
_entity.type
_entity.pdbx_description
1 polymer ?
#
loop_
_entity_poly.entity_id
_entity_poly.type
_entity_poly.pdbx_seq_one_letter_code
_entity_poly.pdbx_strand_id
1 'polypeptide(L)'
;MDINLSPEAEYEEIVNALHQCGPEDAVCCETESLFKKAKKLLIQEKLKDVTIQLLDSDGYAVRQVTSKPKAVNKDQLTGRQIAVVKALEKVLMHCKKEGIQLVGYSDELVALPAHIAPEDVASASAVDINCYDAYKGADSVLPETAL
;
A
#
# COMPACT_ATOMS: atom_id res chain seq x y z
N MET A 1 -3.20 -7.12 -30.82
CA MET A 1 -4.32 -6.80 -31.72
C MET A 1 -5.45 -6.30 -30.86
N ASP A 2 -5.99 -5.11 -31.15
CA ASP A 2 -7.06 -4.53 -30.34
C ASP A 2 -8.32 -5.40 -30.36
N ILE A 3 -9.00 -5.45 -29.22
CA ILE A 3 -10.21 -6.26 -29.01
C ILE A 3 -11.40 -5.31 -28.95
N ASN A 4 -12.21 -5.29 -30.01
CA ASN A 4 -13.43 -4.50 -30.06
C ASN A 4 -14.56 -5.23 -29.32
N LEU A 5 -15.13 -4.59 -28.31
CA LEU A 5 -16.29 -5.11 -27.61
C LEU A 5 -17.58 -4.74 -28.35
N SER A 6 -18.50 -5.70 -28.43
CA SER A 6 -19.88 -5.43 -28.86
C SER A 6 -20.53 -4.37 -27.95
N PRO A 7 -21.37 -3.46 -28.49
CA PRO A 7 -22.11 -2.48 -27.68
C PRO A 7 -22.97 -3.11 -26.58
N GLU A 8 -23.39 -4.36 -26.78
CA GLU A 8 -24.23 -5.14 -25.86
C GLU A 8 -23.41 -6.14 -25.02
N ALA A 9 -22.08 -6.03 -25.00
CA ALA A 9 -21.23 -7.04 -24.38
C ALA A 9 -21.56 -7.27 -22.90
N GLU A 10 -21.71 -8.55 -22.56
CA GLU A 10 -22.04 -8.97 -21.21
C GLU A 10 -20.81 -9.29 -20.37
N TYR A 11 -21.02 -9.53 -19.08
CA TYR A 11 -19.95 -9.71 -18.10
C TYR A 11 -18.82 -10.64 -18.60
N GLU A 12 -19.17 -11.84 -19.05
CA GLU A 12 -18.19 -12.86 -19.46
C GLU A 12 -17.38 -12.43 -20.68
N GLU A 13 -18.03 -11.78 -21.66
CA GLU A 13 -17.36 -11.30 -22.86
C GLU A 13 -16.34 -10.20 -22.53
N ILE A 14 -16.72 -9.26 -21.65
CA ILE A 14 -15.83 -8.18 -21.23
C ILE A 14 -14.65 -8.74 -20.44
N VAL A 15 -14.88 -9.68 -19.51
CA VAL A 15 -13.82 -10.30 -18.72
C VAL A 15 -12.85 -11.09 -19.61
N ASN A 16 -13.38 -11.87 -20.56
CA ASN A 16 -12.56 -12.63 -21.51
C ASN A 16 -11.70 -11.69 -22.37
N ALA A 17 -12.27 -10.59 -22.87
CA ALA A 17 -11.51 -9.58 -23.63
C ALA A 17 -10.39 -8.97 -22.78
N LEU A 18 -10.67 -8.61 -21.51
CA LEU A 18 -9.66 -8.05 -20.61
C LEU A 18 -8.52 -9.04 -20.30
N HIS A 19 -8.82 -10.34 -20.19
CA HIS A 19 -7.80 -11.38 -19.96
C HIS A 19 -6.96 -11.71 -21.20
N GLN A 20 -7.53 -11.57 -22.39
CA GLN A 20 -6.84 -11.82 -23.66
C GLN A 20 -6.03 -10.60 -24.13
N CYS A 21 -6.30 -9.41 -23.57
CA CYS A 21 -5.61 -8.18 -23.90
C CYS A 21 -4.16 -8.20 -23.43
N GLY A 22 -3.22 -8.12 -24.37
CA GLY A 22 -1.80 -7.97 -24.08
C GLY A 22 -1.42 -6.53 -23.68
N PRO A 23 -0.15 -6.30 -23.24
CA PRO A 23 0.33 -4.99 -22.80
C PRO A 23 0.34 -3.89 -23.88
N GLU A 24 0.48 -4.29 -25.15
CA GLU A 24 0.50 -3.40 -26.31
C GLU A 24 -0.85 -3.33 -27.03
N ASP A 25 -1.87 -3.98 -26.46
CA ASP A 25 -3.21 -4.06 -27.03
C ASP A 25 -4.19 -3.20 -26.22
N ALA A 26 -5.31 -2.83 -26.84
CA ALA A 26 -6.41 -2.18 -26.15
C ALA A 26 -7.72 -2.96 -26.29
N VAL A 27 -8.51 -2.94 -25.21
CA VAL A 27 -9.94 -3.28 -25.27
C VAL A 27 -10.71 -2.02 -25.64
N CYS A 28 -11.31 -2.03 -26.83
CA CYS A 28 -11.99 -0.89 -27.41
C CYS A 28 -13.50 -0.95 -27.14
N CYS A 29 -14.05 0.16 -26.66
CA CYS A 29 -15.47 0.35 -26.39
C CYS A 29 -16.01 1.46 -27.29
N GLU A 30 -17.19 1.29 -27.87
CA GLU A 30 -17.85 2.33 -28.69
C GLU A 30 -18.80 3.22 -27.87
N THR A 31 -19.14 2.82 -26.65
CA THR A 31 -20.08 3.55 -25.79
C THR A 31 -19.50 3.83 -24.41
N GLU A 32 -19.90 4.96 -23.82
CA GLU A 32 -19.41 5.35 -22.50
C GLU A 32 -19.91 4.42 -21.39
N SER A 33 -21.09 3.82 -21.56
CA SER A 33 -21.64 2.81 -20.64
C SER A 33 -20.77 1.56 -20.62
N LEU A 34 -20.38 1.06 -21.80
CA LEU A 34 -19.51 -0.11 -21.93
C LEU A 34 -18.11 0.17 -21.37
N PHE A 35 -17.55 1.35 -21.69
CA PHE A 35 -16.26 1.79 -21.14
C PHE A 35 -16.27 1.82 -19.60
N LYS A 36 -17.36 2.32 -18.98
CA LYS A 36 -17.53 2.32 -17.52
C LYS A 36 -17.65 0.90 -16.95
N LYS A 37 -18.39 -0.01 -17.62
CA LYS A 37 -18.54 -1.41 -17.23
C LYS A 37 -17.19 -2.14 -17.28
N ALA A 38 -16.46 -2.02 -18.40
CA ALA A 38 -15.12 -2.59 -18.57
C ALA A 38 -14.11 -2.05 -17.54
N LYS A 39 -14.11 -0.74 -17.29
CA LYS A 39 -13.25 -0.14 -16.26
C LYS A 39 -13.54 -0.68 -14.85
N LYS A 40 -14.81 -0.91 -14.52
CA LYS A 40 -15.19 -1.48 -13.23
C LYS A 40 -14.68 -2.92 -13.11
N LEU A 41 -14.84 -3.72 -14.16
CA LEU A 41 -14.38 -5.11 -14.21
C LEU A 41 -12.86 -5.22 -14.13
N LEU A 42 -12.12 -4.35 -14.83
CA LEU A 42 -10.66 -4.25 -14.75
C LEU A 42 -10.17 -4.10 -13.30
N ILE A 43 -10.85 -3.26 -12.51
CA ILE A 43 -10.52 -3.04 -11.10
C ILE A 43 -10.92 -4.25 -10.25
N GLN A 44 -12.08 -4.85 -10.51
CA GLN A 44 -12.60 -6.01 -9.76
C GLN A 44 -11.71 -7.24 -9.94
N GLU A 45 -11.30 -7.53 -11.17
CA GLU A 45 -10.41 -8.65 -11.52
C GLU A 45 -8.94 -8.37 -11.20
N LYS A 46 -8.61 -7.14 -10.78
CA LYS A 46 -7.24 -6.69 -10.42
C LYS A 46 -6.22 -6.92 -11.54
N LEU A 47 -6.66 -6.84 -12.78
CA LEU A 47 -5.81 -7.00 -13.95
C LEU A 47 -4.84 -5.82 -14.05
N LYS A 48 -3.64 -6.10 -14.55
CA LYS A 48 -2.53 -5.16 -14.69
C LYS A 48 -2.06 -5.17 -16.12
N ASP A 49 -1.49 -4.05 -16.54
CA ASP A 49 -0.98 -3.82 -17.89
C ASP A 49 -2.04 -3.98 -18.99
N VAL A 50 -3.32 -3.84 -18.64
CA VAL A 50 -4.45 -3.83 -19.60
C VAL A 50 -4.87 -2.39 -19.88
N THR A 51 -5.09 -2.10 -21.15
CA THR A 51 -5.58 -0.81 -21.63
C THR A 51 -7.03 -0.93 -22.10
N ILE A 52 -7.88 0.02 -21.72
CA ILE A 52 -9.25 0.17 -22.20
C ILE A 52 -9.38 1.52 -22.89
N GLN A 53 -9.98 1.55 -24.08
CA GLN A 53 -10.22 2.76 -24.88
C GLN A 53 -11.71 2.95 -25.15
N LEU A 54 -12.15 4.21 -25.20
CA LEU A 54 -13.43 4.64 -25.76
C LEU A 54 -13.14 5.23 -27.13
N LEU A 55 -13.75 4.65 -28.16
CA LEU A 55 -13.65 5.13 -29.53
C LEU A 55 -14.83 6.06 -29.85
N ASP A 56 -14.62 7.01 -30.76
CA ASP A 56 -15.68 7.78 -31.40
C ASP A 56 -16.24 7.06 -32.65
N SER A 57 -17.18 7.72 -33.34
CA SER A 57 -17.79 7.19 -34.57
C SER A 57 -16.80 7.00 -35.72
N ASP A 58 -15.68 7.71 -35.69
CA ASP A 58 -14.63 7.63 -36.70
C ASP A 58 -13.55 6.60 -36.33
N GLY A 59 -13.72 5.91 -35.20
CA GLY A 59 -12.82 4.87 -34.70
C GLY A 59 -11.60 5.41 -33.94
N TYR A 60 -11.56 6.70 -33.61
CA TYR A 60 -10.46 7.28 -32.85
C TYR A 60 -10.67 7.18 -31.35
N ALA A 61 -9.61 6.86 -30.62
CA ALA A 61 -9.64 6.82 -29.16
C ALA A 61 -9.80 8.23 -28.57
N VAL A 62 -10.99 8.52 -28.05
CA VAL A 62 -11.29 9.79 -27.35
C VAL A 62 -11.02 9.71 -25.85
N ARG A 63 -10.90 8.51 -25.28
CA ARG A 63 -10.54 8.30 -23.88
C ARG A 63 -9.82 6.98 -23.68
N GLN A 64 -8.83 6.95 -22.79
CA GLN A 64 -8.09 5.73 -22.45
C GLN A 64 -7.83 5.62 -20.95
N VAL A 65 -7.84 4.41 -20.43
CA VAL A 65 -7.31 4.07 -19.10
C VAL A 65 -6.43 2.83 -19.20
N THR A 66 -5.27 2.87 -18.55
CA THR A 66 -4.36 1.72 -18.47
C THR A 66 -4.14 1.37 -17.00
N SER A 67 -4.35 0.09 -16.63
CA SER A 67 -4.06 -0.40 -15.28
C SER A 67 -2.56 -0.57 -15.10
N LYS A 68 -1.85 0.49 -14.70
CA LYS A 68 -0.41 0.36 -14.41
C LYS A 68 -0.18 -0.43 -13.11
N PRO A 69 0.79 -1.35 -13.06
CA PRO A 69 1.28 -1.87 -11.80
C PRO A 69 1.74 -0.67 -10.95
N LYS A 70 1.35 -0.65 -9.67
CA LYS A 70 1.97 0.28 -8.73
C LYS A 70 3.47 0.00 -8.77
N ALA A 71 4.27 1.00 -9.14
CA ALA A 71 5.72 0.92 -8.98
C ALA A 71 5.98 0.54 -7.52
N VAL A 72 6.48 -0.67 -7.30
CA VAL A 72 6.89 -1.10 -5.97
C VAL A 72 8.22 -0.42 -5.72
N ASN A 73 8.17 0.82 -5.23
CA ASN A 73 9.35 1.45 -4.69
C ASN A 73 9.74 0.65 -3.44
N LYS A 74 10.74 -0.23 -3.57
CA LYS A 74 11.19 -1.11 -2.48
C LYS A 74 11.68 -0.30 -1.27
N ASP A 75 12.02 0.97 -1.48
CA ASP A 75 12.53 1.87 -0.45
C ASP A 75 11.40 2.61 0.30
N GLN A 76 10.12 2.31 0.02
CA GLN A 76 8.97 2.90 0.70
C GLN A 76 8.11 1.84 1.39
N LEU A 77 7.56 2.22 2.55
CA LEU A 77 6.55 1.41 3.22
C LEU A 77 5.31 1.27 2.34
N THR A 78 4.81 0.04 2.23
CA THR A 78 3.53 -0.25 1.59
C THR A 78 2.37 0.39 2.35
N GLY A 79 1.23 0.58 1.68
CA GLY A 79 0.02 1.10 2.33
C GLY A 79 -0.42 0.27 3.56
N ARG A 80 -0.18 -1.05 3.54
CA ARG A 80 -0.45 -1.93 4.70
C ARG A 80 0.51 -1.62 5.86
N GLN A 81 1.80 -1.48 5.59
CA GLN A 81 2.78 -1.11 6.61
C GLN A 81 2.50 0.28 7.20
N ILE A 82 2.13 1.27 6.37
CA ILE A 82 1.72 2.60 6.84
C ILE A 82 0.50 2.51 7.77
N ALA A 83 -0.48 1.66 7.46
CA ALA A 83 -1.64 1.47 8.32
C ALA A 83 -1.26 0.91 9.70
N VAL A 84 -0.26 0.02 9.76
CA VAL A 84 0.30 -0.48 11.04
C VAL A 84 0.97 0.64 11.82
N VAL A 85 1.79 1.48 11.17
CA VAL A 85 2.41 2.65 11.82
C VAL A 85 1.35 3.58 12.42
N LYS A 86 0.26 3.86 11.70
CA LYS A 86 -0.85 4.67 12.22
C LYS A 86 -1.58 4.03 13.40
N ALA A 87 -1.64 2.70 13.45
CA ALA A 87 -2.19 2.00 14.60
C ALA A 87 -1.25 2.13 15.81
N LEU A 88 0.06 1.98 15.59
CA LEU A 88 1.09 2.18 16.61
C LEU A 88 1.03 3.60 17.19
N GLU A 89 0.91 4.63 16.35
CA GLU A 89 0.75 6.03 16.79
C GLU A 89 -0.43 6.22 17.75
N LYS A 90 -1.55 5.53 17.52
CA LYS A 90 -2.71 5.57 18.43
C LYS A 90 -2.39 4.92 19.77
N VAL A 91 -1.69 3.79 19.77
CA VAL A 91 -1.24 3.12 21.00
C VAL A 91 -0.30 4.04 21.80
N LEU A 92 0.68 4.66 21.13
CA LEU A 92 1.58 5.63 21.76
C LEU A 92 0.84 6.83 22.36
N MET A 93 -0.19 7.32 21.68
CA MET A 93 -1.06 8.36 22.22
C MET A 93 -1.78 7.90 23.49
N HIS A 94 -2.25 6.65 23.55
CA HIS A 94 -2.87 6.09 24.75
C HIS A 94 -1.86 5.97 25.89
N CYS A 95 -0.63 5.50 25.64
CA CYS A 95 0.43 5.48 26.64
C CYS A 95 0.64 6.86 27.27
N LYS A 96 0.74 7.91 26.45
CA LYS A 96 0.89 9.28 26.93
C LYS A 96 -0.28 9.74 27.81
N LYS A 97 -1.53 9.40 27.43
CA LYS A 97 -2.73 9.78 28.21
C LYS A 97 -2.77 9.09 29.57
N GLU A 98 -2.30 7.86 29.65
CA GLU A 98 -2.23 7.07 30.89
C GLU A 98 -0.98 7.40 31.74
N GLY A 99 -0.19 8.41 31.35
CA GLY A 99 1.02 8.77 32.09
C GLY A 99 2.13 7.73 31.97
N ILE A 100 2.23 7.05 30.83
CA ILE A 100 3.32 6.14 30.49
C ILE A 100 4.26 6.86 29.52
N GLN A 101 5.55 6.85 29.83
CA GLN A 101 6.62 7.26 28.93
C GLN A 101 7.36 6.02 28.42
N LEU A 102 7.82 6.08 27.16
CA LEU A 102 8.64 5.05 26.55
C LEU A 102 10.07 5.57 26.40
N VAL A 103 11.05 4.79 26.84
CA VAL A 103 12.47 5.15 26.77
C VAL A 103 13.19 4.08 25.97
N GLY A 104 13.81 4.51 24.87
CA GLY A 104 14.57 3.64 23.98
C GLY A 104 16.05 3.62 24.36
N TYR A 105 16.59 2.42 24.55
CA TYR A 105 18.01 2.13 24.69
C TYR A 105 18.57 1.53 23.39
N SER A 106 19.87 1.22 23.38
CA SER A 106 20.61 0.66 22.23
C SER A 106 19.99 -0.62 21.66
N ASP A 107 19.47 -1.45 22.55
CA ASP A 107 19.03 -2.82 22.33
C ASP A 107 17.60 -3.08 22.82
N GLU A 108 17.08 -2.22 23.70
CA GLU A 108 15.80 -2.44 24.36
C GLU A 108 14.92 -1.18 24.37
N LEU A 109 13.61 -1.39 24.57
CA LEU A 109 12.62 -0.33 24.75
C LEU A 109 11.87 -0.62 26.05
N VAL A 110 11.82 0.34 26.96
CA VAL A 110 11.17 0.18 28.26
C VAL A 110 10.04 1.18 28.46
N ALA A 111 9.06 0.82 29.28
CA ALA A 111 7.99 1.68 29.76
C ALA A 111 8.24 2.11 31.20
N LEU A 112 7.95 3.39 31.49
CA LEU A 112 8.06 3.98 32.82
C LEU A 112 6.84 4.88 33.12
N PRO A 113 6.49 5.10 34.39
CA PRO A 113 5.61 6.20 34.78
C PRO A 113 6.19 7.55 34.36
N ALA A 114 5.38 8.44 33.79
CA ALA A 114 5.80 9.71 33.19
C ALA A 114 6.38 10.74 34.19
N HIS A 115 6.26 10.50 35.49
CA HIS A 115 6.80 11.37 36.54
C HIS A 115 8.23 11.00 36.96
N ILE A 116 8.75 9.83 36.54
CA ILE A 116 10.12 9.40 36.81
C ILE A 116 11.02 10.02 35.74
N ALA A 117 12.18 10.56 36.12
CA ALA A 117 13.11 11.09 35.11
C ALA A 117 13.71 9.93 34.28
N PRO A 118 13.90 10.08 32.95
CA PRO A 118 14.58 9.09 32.11
C PRO A 118 16.05 8.80 32.50
N GLU A 119 16.61 9.60 33.41
CA GLU A 119 17.96 9.45 33.95
C GLU A 119 17.98 8.55 35.21
N ASP A 120 16.83 8.35 35.86
CA ASP A 120 16.66 7.60 37.12
C ASP A 120 16.32 6.12 36.90
N VAL A 121 16.62 5.58 35.71
CA VAL A 121 16.06 4.31 35.17
C VAL A 121 16.67 3.04 35.77
N ALA A 122 17.55 3.18 36.78
CA ALA A 122 17.84 2.08 37.69
C ALA A 122 16.62 1.68 38.57
N SER A 123 15.48 2.36 38.43
CA SER A 123 14.27 2.07 39.21
C SER A 123 13.67 0.71 38.85
N ALA A 124 13.31 -0.07 39.89
CA ALA A 124 12.56 -1.33 39.78
C ALA A 124 11.16 -1.20 39.13
N SER A 125 10.81 -0.02 38.60
CA SER A 125 9.54 0.31 37.97
C SER A 125 9.60 0.32 36.44
N ALA A 126 10.77 0.08 35.84
CA ALA A 126 10.91 -0.13 34.42
C ALA A 126 10.25 -1.45 34.00
N VAL A 127 9.50 -1.42 32.90
CA VAL A 127 8.89 -2.62 32.31
C VAL A 127 9.38 -2.76 30.87
N ASP A 128 10.04 -3.88 30.58
CA ASP A 128 10.54 -4.18 29.25
C ASP A 128 9.40 -4.38 28.25
N ILE A 129 9.53 -3.75 27.09
CA ILE A 129 8.59 -3.92 25.98
C ILE A 129 9.18 -4.93 25.01
N ASN A 130 8.49 -6.06 24.87
CA ASN A 130 8.79 -7.01 23.81
C ASN A 130 8.49 -6.37 22.45
N CYS A 131 9.54 -6.02 21.73
CA CYS A 131 9.45 -5.36 20.42
C CYS A 131 9.45 -6.34 19.24
N TYR A 132 9.54 -7.66 19.48
CA TYR A 132 9.56 -8.69 18.43
C TYR A 132 10.54 -8.36 17.28
N ASP A 133 11.74 -7.89 17.62
CA ASP A 133 12.81 -7.44 16.70
C ASP A 133 12.44 -6.26 15.76
N ALA A 134 11.28 -5.63 15.97
CA ALA A 134 10.83 -4.49 15.19
C ALA A 134 11.44 -3.16 15.64
N TYR A 135 11.98 -3.10 16.87
CA TYR A 135 12.72 -1.95 17.40
C TYR A 135 14.22 -2.23 17.35
N LYS A 136 14.99 -1.25 16.89
CA LYS A 136 16.45 -1.24 16.92
C LYS A 136 16.91 0.14 17.36
N GLY A 137 17.74 0.22 18.40
CA GLY A 137 18.36 1.47 18.79
C GLY A 137 19.29 2.00 17.69
N ALA A 138 19.51 3.31 17.65
CA ALA A 138 20.33 3.94 16.60
C ALA A 138 21.76 3.39 16.57
N ASP A 139 22.31 3.01 17.73
CA ASP A 139 23.69 2.53 17.87
C ASP A 139 23.85 1.04 17.49
N SER A 140 22.77 0.27 17.40
CA SER A 140 22.82 -1.14 17.01
C SER A 140 22.83 -1.38 15.49
N VAL A 141 22.88 -0.31 14.68
CA VAL A 141 22.86 -0.37 13.21
C VAL A 141 24.22 0.02 12.58
N LEU A 142 25.28 0.14 13.38
CA LEU A 142 26.62 0.41 12.84
C LEU A 142 27.08 -0.77 11.95
N PRO A 143 27.53 -0.52 10.72
CA PRO A 143 28.05 -1.57 9.86
C PRO A 143 29.37 -2.13 10.43
N GLU A 144 29.49 -3.45 10.51
CA GLU A 144 30.66 -4.23 10.97
C GLU A 144 31.97 -4.00 10.16
N THR A 145 32.07 -2.95 9.35
CA THR A 145 33.23 -2.66 8.48
C THR A 145 33.96 -1.36 8.81
N ALA A 146 33.76 -0.81 10.00
CA ALA A 146 34.51 0.35 10.49
C ALA A 146 35.56 -0.02 11.55
N LEU A 147 36.38 -1.05 11.29
CA LEU A 147 37.63 -1.34 12.02
C LEU A 147 38.72 -1.82 11.05
#